data_AF-A0A482VK85-F1
#
_entry.id   AF-A0A482VK85-F1
#
_cell.length_a   1.000
_cell.length_b   1.000
_cell.length_c   1.000
_cell.angle_alpha   90.00
_cell.angle_beta   90.00
_cell.angle_gamma   90.00
#
_symmetry.space_group_name_H-M   'P 1'
#
loop_
_entity.id
_entity.type
_entity.pdbx_description
1 polymer ?
#
loop_
_entity_poly.entity_id
_entity_poly.type
_entity_poly.pdbx_seq_one_letter_code
_entity_poly.pdbx_strand_id
1 'polypeptide(L)'
;MPKEAGCIPELRAVKIATSDDPSILYIPRCTRIERCGGCCSHALLACQPQETEYVNYKVIKTQYTGGKKLKLVGKEVVLVEKHTKCKCDCRVRPEDCNKFQEYKKSECRCACTNYDEEKKCYKNNATKLWNPDLCACQCRETMQCSTGSYFDQGECRCTTIPMKRRFVNYERRNYKSVPSPVVPLDED
;
A
#
# COMPACT_ATOMS: atom_id res chain seq x y z
N MET A 1 27.61 31.85 9.71
CA MET A 1 26.30 31.25 9.36
C MET A 1 26.55 29.94 8.61
N PRO A 2 25.73 28.89 8.81
CA PRO A 2 25.87 27.64 8.07
C PRO A 2 25.52 27.86 6.59
N LYS A 3 26.26 27.19 5.70
CA LYS A 3 25.96 27.19 4.26
C LYS A 3 24.79 26.25 4.00
N GLU A 4 23.79 26.71 3.27
CA GLU A 4 22.66 25.87 2.87
C GLU A 4 23.13 24.73 1.95
N ALA A 5 22.60 23.53 2.19
CA ALA A 5 22.78 22.39 1.31
C ALA A 5 21.80 22.50 0.15
N GLY A 6 22.25 22.96 -1.02
CA GLY A 6 21.43 23.04 -2.22
C GLY A 6 21.02 21.67 -2.75
N CYS A 7 19.91 21.62 -3.50
CA CYS A 7 19.45 20.39 -4.15
C CYS A 7 20.36 19.99 -5.32
N ILE A 8 21.30 19.08 -5.07
CA ILE A 8 22.29 18.60 -6.05
C ILE A 8 22.48 17.08 -5.95
N PRO A 9 23.07 16.43 -6.98
CA PRO A 9 23.51 15.05 -6.85
C PRO A 9 24.63 14.93 -5.79
N GLU A 10 24.44 14.03 -4.83
CA GLU A 10 25.40 13.76 -3.76
C GLU A 10 25.67 12.25 -3.68
N LEU A 11 26.90 11.86 -3.32
CA LEU A 11 27.24 10.46 -3.11
C LEU A 11 26.51 9.89 -1.88
N ARG A 12 25.58 8.98 -2.12
CA ARG A 12 24.81 8.31 -1.05
C ARG A 12 24.98 6.80 -1.12
N ALA A 13 24.98 6.15 0.04
CA ALA A 13 24.95 4.70 0.12
C ALA A 13 23.55 4.17 -0.26
N VAL A 14 23.48 3.30 -1.26
CA VAL A 14 22.25 2.66 -1.73
C VAL A 14 22.41 1.15 -1.69
N LYS A 15 21.33 0.43 -1.37
CA LYS A 15 21.30 -1.04 -1.48
C LYS A 15 21.47 -1.41 -2.96
N ILE A 16 22.39 -2.32 -3.24
CA ILE A 16 22.78 -2.63 -4.62
C ILE A 16 21.76 -3.55 -5.33
N ALA A 17 21.12 -4.42 -4.55
CA ALA A 17 20.15 -5.40 -5.01
C ALA A 17 19.27 -5.85 -3.84
N THR A 18 18.05 -6.28 -4.15
CA THR A 18 17.08 -6.86 -3.21
C THR A 18 16.61 -8.21 -3.75
N SER A 19 16.30 -9.14 -2.85
CA SER A 19 15.72 -10.44 -3.20
C SER A 19 14.57 -10.74 -2.25
N ASP A 20 13.51 -11.36 -2.77
CA ASP A 20 12.37 -11.82 -1.97
C ASP A 20 12.74 -13.03 -1.08
N ASP A 21 13.80 -13.76 -1.45
CA ASP A 21 14.35 -14.86 -0.65
C ASP A 21 15.32 -14.31 0.41
N PRO A 22 15.00 -14.40 1.71
CA PRO A 22 15.84 -13.89 2.79
C PRO A 22 17.16 -14.66 2.95
N SER A 23 17.29 -15.85 2.35
CA SER A 23 18.54 -16.61 2.33
C SER A 23 19.55 -16.05 1.32
N ILE A 24 19.10 -15.25 0.34
CA ILE A 24 19.97 -14.67 -0.68
C ILE A 24 20.63 -13.38 -0.18
N LEU A 25 21.95 -13.31 -0.34
CA LEU A 25 22.75 -12.15 0.01
C LEU A 25 23.64 -11.72 -1.16
N TYR A 26 23.57 -10.44 -1.49
CA TYR A 26 24.44 -9.79 -2.47
C TYR A 26 25.65 -9.12 -1.80
N ILE A 27 26.83 -9.29 -2.42
CA ILE A 27 28.09 -8.72 -1.96
C ILE A 27 28.68 -7.83 -3.09
N PRO A 28 29.01 -6.55 -2.82
CA PRO A 28 28.75 -5.83 -1.56
C PRO A 28 27.25 -5.61 -1.31
N ARG A 29 26.84 -5.36 -0.05
CA ARG A 29 25.42 -5.12 0.27
C ARG A 29 24.91 -3.76 -0.21
N CYS A 30 25.80 -2.77 -0.27
CA CYS A 30 25.51 -1.42 -0.69
C CYS A 30 26.69 -0.85 -1.49
N THR A 31 26.41 0.15 -2.30
CA THR A 31 27.41 0.93 -3.03
C THR A 31 27.14 2.42 -2.86
N ARG A 32 28.13 3.27 -3.14
CA ARG A 32 27.94 4.71 -3.20
C ARG A 32 27.67 5.12 -4.64
N ILE A 33 26.57 5.82 -4.84
CA ILE A 33 26.19 6.37 -6.15
C ILE A 33 25.54 7.74 -5.95
N GLU A 34 25.58 8.58 -6.98
CA GLU A 34 24.99 9.91 -6.93
C GLU A 34 23.46 9.79 -6.86
N ARG A 35 22.89 10.37 -5.81
CA ARG A 35 21.46 10.51 -5.59
C ARG A 35 21.17 11.95 -5.21
N CYS A 36 19.97 12.42 -5.56
CA CYS A 36 19.56 13.78 -5.22
C CYS A 36 19.48 13.94 -3.69
N GLY A 37 20.18 14.95 -3.20
CA GLY A 37 20.29 15.31 -1.79
C GLY A 37 20.27 16.83 -1.62
N GLY A 38 20.17 17.28 -0.37
CA GLY A 38 20.04 18.69 -0.03
C GLY A 38 18.62 19.12 0.34
N CYS A 39 18.47 20.43 0.52
CA CYS A 39 17.26 21.07 1.02
C CYS A 39 16.57 21.87 -0.08
N CYS A 40 15.27 22.09 0.10
CA CYS A 40 14.42 22.93 -0.74
C CYS A 40 13.73 23.98 0.15
N SER A 41 13.34 25.10 -0.44
CA SER A 41 12.80 26.26 0.28
C SER A 41 11.42 26.05 0.92
N HIS A 42 10.66 25.05 0.48
CA HIS A 42 9.29 24.82 0.94
C HIS A 42 9.05 23.35 1.30
N ALA A 43 8.23 23.10 2.33
CA ALA A 43 7.97 21.77 2.88
C ALA A 43 7.25 20.80 1.90
N LEU A 44 6.51 21.37 0.94
CA LEU A 44 5.84 20.60 -0.14
C LEU A 44 6.81 20.17 -1.25
N LEU A 45 8.02 20.73 -1.28
CA LEU A 45 9.04 20.40 -2.25
C LEU A 45 10.02 19.38 -1.66
N ALA A 46 10.59 18.57 -2.53
CA ALA A 46 11.69 17.67 -2.23
C ALA A 46 12.73 17.74 -3.35
N CYS A 47 13.97 17.38 -3.04
CA CYS A 47 15.02 17.29 -4.04
C CYS A 47 14.81 16.02 -4.89
N GLN A 48 14.28 16.21 -6.10
CA GLN A 48 13.90 15.13 -7.00
C GLN A 48 14.89 15.02 -8.18
N PRO A 49 15.08 13.82 -8.75
CA PRO A 49 15.85 13.66 -9.98
C PRO A 49 15.14 14.32 -11.16
N GLN A 50 15.89 15.10 -11.92
CA GLN A 50 15.47 15.62 -13.22
C GLN A 50 15.98 14.74 -14.36
N GLU A 51 17.19 14.22 -14.22
CA GLU A 51 17.82 13.31 -15.18
C GLU A 51 18.49 12.16 -14.42
N THR A 52 18.34 10.96 -14.96
CA THR A 52 18.87 9.73 -14.37
C THR A 52 19.54 8.87 -15.44
N GLU A 53 20.52 8.09 -15.01
CA GLU A 53 21.21 7.10 -15.82
C GLU A 53 21.32 5.78 -15.04
N TYR A 54 21.45 4.65 -15.74
CA TYR A 54 21.66 3.36 -15.10
C TYR A 54 23.11 2.92 -15.24
N VAL A 55 23.71 2.51 -14.13
CA VAL A 55 25.08 2.02 -14.07
C VAL A 55 25.07 0.53 -13.75
N ASN A 56 25.87 -0.23 -14.50
CA ASN A 56 26.03 -1.68 -14.31
C ASN A 56 27.05 -1.98 -13.20
N TYR A 57 26.61 -2.68 -12.15
CA TYR A 57 27.51 -3.22 -11.13
C TYR A 57 27.56 -4.74 -11.19
N LYS A 58 28.77 -5.30 -11.12
CA LYS A 58 28.97 -6.75 -10.94
C LYS A 58 28.93 -7.06 -9.44
N VAL A 59 27.99 -7.91 -9.04
CA VAL A 59 27.80 -8.33 -7.65
C VAL A 59 27.95 -9.83 -7.51
N ILE A 60 28.32 -10.28 -6.32
CA ILE A 60 28.38 -11.69 -5.98
C ILE A 60 27.09 -12.07 -5.28
N LYS A 61 26.37 -13.06 -5.81
CA LYS A 61 25.18 -13.65 -5.21
C LYS A 61 25.58 -14.84 -4.37
N THR A 62 25.19 -14.83 -3.10
CA THR A 62 25.42 -15.91 -2.14
C THR A 62 24.10 -16.37 -1.55
N GLN A 63 24.03 -17.62 -1.12
CA GLN A 63 22.87 -18.20 -0.43
C GLN A 63 23.28 -18.71 0.94
N TYR A 64 22.51 -18.37 1.96
CA TYR A 64 22.68 -18.85 3.31
C TYR A 64 22.20 -20.29 3.42
N THR A 65 23.09 -21.21 3.80
CA THR A 65 22.79 -22.64 3.91
C THR A 65 22.76 -23.12 5.37
N GLY A 66 22.68 -22.21 6.34
CA GLY A 66 22.72 -22.52 7.78
C GLY A 66 24.12 -22.54 8.39
N GLY A 67 24.20 -22.47 9.72
CA GLY A 67 25.46 -22.61 10.48
C GLY A 67 26.57 -21.62 10.12
N LYS A 68 26.23 -20.35 9.80
CA LYS A 68 27.15 -19.30 9.31
C LYS A 68 27.81 -19.59 7.95
N LYS A 69 27.33 -20.57 7.19
CA LYS A 69 27.86 -20.89 5.86
C LYS A 69 27.10 -20.12 4.77
N LEU A 70 27.86 -19.40 3.95
CA LEU A 70 27.38 -18.77 2.73
C LEU A 70 27.88 -19.58 1.54
N LYS A 71 26.98 -20.12 0.73
CA LYS A 71 27.29 -20.79 -0.54
C LYS A 71 27.35 -19.74 -1.64
N LEU A 72 28.42 -19.75 -2.43
CA LEU A 72 28.50 -18.94 -3.64
C LEU A 72 27.49 -19.48 -4.68
N VAL A 73 26.56 -18.64 -5.11
CA VAL A 73 25.61 -18.97 -6.18
C VAL A 73 26.20 -18.56 -7.52
N GLY A 74 26.74 -17.34 -7.61
CA GLY A 74 27.35 -16.84 -8.85
C GLY A 74 27.64 -15.34 -8.83
N LYS A 75 27.97 -14.81 -10.00
CA LYS A 75 28.10 -13.36 -10.24
C LYS A 75 26.93 -12.89 -11.09
N GLU A 76 26.38 -11.74 -10.73
CA GLU A 76 25.23 -11.13 -11.40
C GLU A 76 25.56 -9.67 -11.74
N VAL A 77 24.99 -9.17 -12.83
CA VAL A 77 25.06 -7.74 -13.18
C VAL A 77 23.74 -7.11 -12.77
N VAL A 78 23.82 -6.06 -11.94
CA VAL A 78 22.66 -5.31 -11.47
C VAL A 78 22.73 -3.87 -11.95
N LEU A 79 21.60 -3.37 -12.42
CA LEU A 79 21.43 -1.99 -12.86
C LEU A 79 21.07 -1.12 -11.65
N VAL A 80 21.91 -0.13 -11.36
CA VAL A 80 21.66 0.81 -10.26
C VAL A 80 21.47 2.21 -10.82
N GLU A 81 20.36 2.82 -10.46
CA GLU A 81 20.01 4.19 -10.86
C GLU A 81 20.93 5.22 -10.20
N LYS A 82 21.47 6.11 -11.04
CA LYS A 82 22.32 7.25 -10.70
C LYS A 82 21.62 8.54 -11.15
N HIS A 83 21.57 9.54 -10.28
CA HIS A 83 20.97 10.84 -10.62
C HIS A 83 22.06 11.77 -11.13
N THR A 84 21.88 12.33 -12.32
CA THR A 84 22.86 13.24 -12.95
C THR A 84 22.48 14.71 -12.80
N LYS A 85 21.17 15.01 -12.66
CA LYS A 85 20.66 16.35 -12.36
C LYS A 85 19.52 16.29 -11.38
N CYS A 86 19.45 17.28 -10.50
CA CYS A 86 18.44 17.40 -9.45
C CYS A 86 17.78 18.77 -9.50
N LYS A 87 16.52 18.82 -9.06
CA LYS A 87 15.80 20.07 -8.86
C LYS A 87 14.82 19.93 -7.69
N CYS A 88 14.46 21.06 -7.08
CA CYS A 88 13.33 21.09 -6.17
C CYS A 88 12.04 20.96 -6.97
N ASP A 89 11.31 19.87 -6.73
CA ASP A 89 10.00 19.62 -7.33
C ASP A 89 9.04 19.12 -6.25
N CYS A 90 7.75 19.00 -6.58
CA CYS A 90 6.75 18.52 -5.64
C CYS A 90 7.15 17.17 -5.04
N ARG A 91 6.96 17.03 -3.72
CA ARG A 91 7.21 15.76 -3.02
C ARG A 91 6.24 14.68 -3.51
N VAL A 92 4.98 15.05 -3.70
CA VAL A 92 3.92 14.21 -4.25
C VAL A 92 3.97 14.30 -5.77
N ARG A 93 3.88 13.16 -6.44
CA ARG A 93 3.85 13.04 -7.90
C ARG A 93 2.47 12.61 -8.39
N PRO A 94 2.17 12.74 -9.68
CA PRO A 94 0.90 12.25 -10.24
C PRO A 94 0.65 10.77 -9.96
N GLU A 95 1.71 9.95 -9.91
CA GLU A 95 1.63 8.51 -9.68
C GLU A 95 1.28 8.15 -8.22
N ASP A 96 1.47 9.10 -7.29
CA ASP A 96 1.09 8.94 -5.88
C ASP A 96 -0.40 9.19 -5.65
N CYS A 97 -1.09 9.81 -6.62
CA CYS A 97 -2.53 10.08 -6.53
C CYS A 97 -3.35 8.83 -6.84
N ASN A 98 -4.41 8.61 -6.05
CA ASN A 98 -5.34 7.52 -6.28
C ASN A 98 -6.37 7.86 -7.40
N LYS A 99 -7.17 6.88 -7.82
CA LYS A 99 -8.17 7.03 -8.90
C LYS A 99 -9.28 8.06 -8.66
N PHE A 100 -9.49 8.50 -7.42
CA PHE A 100 -10.47 9.50 -7.02
C PHE A 100 -9.86 10.91 -6.86
N GLN A 101 -8.55 11.03 -7.07
CA GLN A 101 -7.80 12.26 -6.95
C GLN A 101 -7.32 12.77 -8.30
N GLU A 102 -7.17 14.08 -8.38
CA GLU A 102 -6.52 14.77 -9.49
C GLU A 102 -5.28 15.49 -8.97
N TYR A 103 -4.14 15.30 -9.63
CA TYR A 103 -2.89 15.96 -9.25
C TYR A 103 -2.92 17.44 -9.62
N LYS A 104 -2.84 18.32 -8.61
CA LYS A 104 -2.75 19.77 -8.79
C LYS A 104 -1.30 20.22 -8.66
N LYS A 105 -0.60 20.31 -9.80
CA LYS A 105 0.84 20.67 -9.87
C LYS A 105 1.17 22.01 -9.22
N SER A 106 0.31 23.02 -9.35
CA SER A 106 0.50 24.35 -8.73
C SER A 106 0.47 24.32 -7.20
N GLU A 107 -0.14 23.28 -6.61
CA GLU A 107 -0.33 23.14 -5.18
C GLU A 107 0.48 21.96 -4.61
N CYS A 108 1.24 21.24 -5.45
CA CYS A 108 1.99 20.05 -5.09
C CYS A 108 1.19 19.02 -4.28
N ARG A 109 -0.09 18.81 -4.62
CA ARG A 109 -0.98 17.89 -3.89
C ARG A 109 -1.94 17.15 -4.81
N CYS A 110 -2.40 15.99 -4.34
CA CYS A 110 -3.55 15.30 -4.88
C CYS A 110 -4.83 15.95 -4.30
N ALA A 111 -5.78 16.32 -5.15
CA ALA A 111 -7.05 16.90 -4.74
C ALA A 111 -8.20 15.93 -5.08
N CYS A 112 -9.09 15.67 -4.12
CA CYS A 112 -10.26 14.83 -4.33
C CYS A 112 -11.21 15.45 -5.36
N THR A 113 -11.79 14.61 -6.22
CA THR A 113 -12.74 15.05 -7.27
C THR A 113 -14.21 14.92 -6.82
N ASN A 114 -14.50 14.12 -5.79
CA ASN A 114 -15.83 13.86 -5.25
C ASN A 114 -16.27 14.90 -4.19
N TYR A 115 -16.29 16.17 -4.59
CA TYR A 115 -16.65 17.30 -3.72
C TYR A 115 -18.03 17.18 -3.06
N ASP A 116 -19.00 16.56 -3.73
CA ASP A 116 -20.34 16.39 -3.18
C ASP A 116 -20.37 15.40 -2.00
N GLU A 117 -19.56 14.35 -2.05
CA GLU A 117 -19.42 13.38 -0.96
C GLU A 117 -18.67 14.00 0.22
N GLU A 118 -17.61 14.76 -0.06
CA GLU A 118 -16.88 15.51 0.95
C GLU A 118 -17.80 16.49 1.70
N LYS A 119 -18.58 17.30 0.96
CA LYS A 119 -19.55 18.23 1.55
C LYS A 119 -20.61 17.51 2.38
N LYS A 120 -21.13 16.38 1.91
CA LYS A 120 -22.09 15.55 2.67
C LYS A 120 -21.45 14.97 3.93
N CYS A 121 -20.19 14.58 3.87
CA CYS A 121 -19.44 14.07 5.02
C CYS A 121 -19.33 15.11 6.14
N TYR A 122 -18.96 16.35 5.78
CA TYR A 122 -18.81 17.43 6.76
C TYR A 122 -20.13 17.84 7.43
N LYS A 123 -21.29 17.62 6.78
CA LYS A 123 -22.59 17.81 7.44
C LYS A 123 -22.82 16.86 8.61
N ASN A 124 -22.21 15.67 8.57
CA ASN A 124 -22.26 14.66 9.63
C ASN A 124 -20.93 14.55 10.37
N ASN A 125 -20.22 15.67 10.55
CA ASN A 125 -18.89 15.69 11.17
C ASN A 125 -18.84 15.17 12.61
N ALA A 126 -19.98 15.07 13.30
CA ALA A 126 -20.06 14.51 14.66
C ALA A 126 -19.72 13.01 14.69
N THR A 127 -20.17 12.26 13.68
CA THR A 127 -19.99 10.80 13.60
C THR A 127 -19.04 10.38 12.49
N LYS A 128 -18.82 11.24 11.50
CA LYS A 128 -17.98 10.98 10.33
C LYS A 128 -16.80 11.92 10.21
N LEU A 129 -15.77 11.46 9.50
CA LEU A 129 -14.56 12.20 9.18
C LEU A 129 -14.21 11.97 7.70
N TRP A 130 -13.87 13.04 6.99
CA TRP A 130 -13.37 12.94 5.63
C TRP A 130 -11.89 12.57 5.62
N ASN A 131 -11.53 11.56 4.85
CA ASN A 131 -10.14 11.16 4.62
C ASN A 131 -9.67 11.70 3.26
N PRO A 132 -8.77 12.70 3.22
CA PRO A 132 -8.32 13.31 1.96
C PRO A 132 -7.41 12.39 1.14
N ASP A 133 -6.72 11.43 1.78
CA ASP A 133 -5.82 10.50 1.09
C ASP A 133 -6.58 9.39 0.37
N LEU A 134 -7.77 9.04 0.88
CA LEU A 134 -8.67 8.04 0.30
C LEU A 134 -9.81 8.67 -0.50
N CYS A 135 -10.03 9.98 -0.34
CA CYS A 135 -11.23 10.68 -0.82
C CYS A 135 -12.52 9.98 -0.41
N ALA A 136 -12.60 9.61 0.87
CA ALA A 136 -13.71 8.82 1.38
C ALA A 136 -14.19 9.35 2.74
N CYS A 137 -15.50 9.29 2.95
CA CYS A 137 -16.10 9.61 4.24
C CYS A 137 -16.10 8.36 5.13
N GLN A 138 -15.42 8.43 6.27
CA GLN A 138 -15.26 7.31 7.19
C GLN A 138 -15.94 7.61 8.53
N CYS A 139 -16.39 6.56 9.22
CA CYS A 139 -16.88 6.71 10.59
C CYS A 139 -15.70 6.98 11.52
N ARG A 140 -15.87 7.90 12.49
CA ARG A 140 -14.84 8.20 13.49
C ARG A 140 -14.53 6.99 14.37
N GLU A 141 -15.57 6.25 14.70
CA GLU A 141 -15.50 5.01 15.47
C GLU A 141 -16.06 3.87 14.63
N THR A 142 -15.33 2.76 14.61
CA THR A 142 -15.79 1.49 14.04
C THR A 142 -15.90 0.49 15.17
N MET A 143 -16.95 -0.34 15.16
CA MET A 143 -17.20 -1.34 16.20
C MET A 143 -17.48 -2.70 15.59
N GLN A 144 -17.19 -3.75 16.35
CA GLN A 144 -17.52 -5.11 15.98
C GLN A 144 -18.97 -5.41 16.35
N CYS A 145 -19.77 -5.73 15.35
CA CYS A 145 -21.18 -6.04 15.52
C CYS A 145 -21.40 -7.50 15.94
N SER A 146 -22.45 -7.74 16.72
CA SER A 146 -22.84 -9.08 17.17
C SER A 146 -23.40 -9.95 16.02
N THR A 147 -23.45 -11.27 16.23
CA THR A 147 -24.00 -12.25 15.27
C THR A 147 -25.38 -11.81 14.76
N GLY A 148 -25.54 -11.76 13.43
CA GLY A 148 -26.79 -11.33 12.79
C GLY A 148 -26.89 -9.82 12.49
N SER A 149 -25.84 -9.05 12.73
CA SER A 149 -25.74 -7.63 12.35
C SER A 149 -24.44 -7.32 11.60
N TYR A 150 -24.44 -6.24 10.82
CA TYR A 150 -23.27 -5.74 10.10
C TYR A 150 -23.07 -4.25 10.39
N PHE A 151 -21.82 -3.79 10.33
CA PHE A 151 -21.52 -2.38 10.53
C PHE A 151 -21.83 -1.59 9.26
N ASP A 152 -22.77 -0.66 9.34
CA ASP A 152 -23.13 0.22 8.25
C ASP A 152 -22.23 1.47 8.27
N GLN A 153 -21.41 1.66 7.23
CA GLN A 153 -20.54 2.84 7.11
C GLN A 153 -21.30 4.13 6.74
N GLY A 154 -22.52 4.00 6.22
CA GLY A 154 -23.45 5.09 5.94
C GLY A 154 -24.05 5.69 7.22
N GLU A 155 -24.36 4.87 8.20
CA GLU A 155 -24.99 5.30 9.46
C GLU A 155 -24.05 5.25 10.67
N CYS A 156 -22.86 4.67 10.52
CA CYS A 156 -21.88 4.46 11.58
C CYS A 156 -22.43 3.71 12.80
N ARG A 157 -23.25 2.68 12.54
CA ARG A 157 -23.86 1.82 13.55
C ARG A 157 -24.02 0.39 13.05
N CYS A 158 -24.23 -0.53 13.97
CA CYS A 158 -24.59 -1.91 13.64
C CYS A 158 -26.05 -2.00 13.24
N THR A 159 -26.31 -2.49 12.02
CA THR A 159 -27.65 -2.69 11.47
C THR A 159 -27.91 -4.18 11.32
N THR A 160 -29.16 -4.62 11.52
CA THR A 160 -29.53 -6.04 11.44
C THR A 160 -29.51 -6.55 10.00
N ILE A 161 -29.08 -7.79 9.80
CA ILE A 161 -29.12 -8.43 8.49
C ILE A 161 -30.58 -8.84 8.22
N PRO A 162 -31.24 -8.34 7.16
CA PRO A 162 -32.61 -8.73 6.86
C PRO A 162 -32.67 -10.22 6.52
N MET A 163 -33.23 -11.01 7.44
CA MET A 163 -33.54 -12.41 7.21
C MET A 163 -34.62 -12.49 6.12
N LYS A 164 -34.25 -12.82 4.88
CA LYS A 164 -35.22 -13.25 3.87
C LYS A 164 -35.89 -14.50 4.41
N ARG A 165 -37.10 -14.36 4.96
CA ARG A 165 -37.96 -15.50 5.28
C ARG A 165 -38.17 -16.25 3.97
N ARG A 166 -37.49 -17.38 3.79
CA ARG A 166 -37.90 -18.36 2.78
C ARG A 166 -39.28 -18.83 3.27
N PHE A 167 -40.35 -18.27 2.70
CA PHE A 167 -41.67 -18.86 2.82
C PHE A 167 -41.61 -20.22 2.12
N VAL A 168 -41.29 -21.26 2.87
CA VAL A 168 -41.52 -22.64 2.42
C VAL A 168 -43.03 -22.83 2.54
N ASN A 169 -43.75 -22.79 1.42
CA ASN A 169 -45.16 -23.18 1.38
C ASN A 169 -45.25 -24.65 1.80
N TYR A 170 -45.70 -24.90 3.03
CA TYR A 170 -45.97 -26.23 3.53
C TYR A 170 -47.32 -26.69 2.98
N GLU A 171 -47.34 -27.19 1.74
CA GLU A 171 -48.44 -28.05 1.33
C GLU A 171 -48.33 -29.36 2.11
N ARG A 172 -49.31 -29.62 3.00
CA ARG A 172 -49.48 -30.89 3.69
C ARG A 172 -49.72 -32.01 2.66
N ARG A 173 -48.65 -32.62 2.14
CA ARG A 173 -48.73 -33.98 1.59
C ARG A 173 -48.33 -34.97 2.68
N ASN A 174 -49.34 -35.66 3.16
CA ASN A 174 -49.23 -36.78 4.09
C ASN A 174 -48.47 -37.92 3.40
N TYR A 175 -47.16 -38.03 3.64
CA TYR A 175 -46.36 -39.17 3.18
C TYR A 175 -45.64 -39.79 4.38
N LYS A 176 -45.91 -41.09 4.56
CA LYS A 176 -45.45 -41.91 5.67
C LYS A 176 -43.92 -41.97 5.70
N SER A 177 -43.36 -41.89 6.91
CA SER A 177 -41.92 -42.03 7.18
C SER A 177 -41.40 -43.41 6.79
N VAL A 178 -40.37 -43.44 5.95
CA VAL A 178 -39.50 -44.63 5.78
C VAL A 178 -38.10 -44.22 6.28
N PRO A 179 -37.42 -45.03 7.12
CA PRO A 179 -36.12 -44.68 7.66
C PRO A 179 -35.03 -44.76 6.57
N SER A 180 -34.13 -43.78 6.53
CA SER A 180 -32.93 -43.85 5.69
C SER A 180 -31.85 -44.73 6.34
N PRO A 181 -31.10 -45.55 5.58
CA PRO A 181 -30.03 -46.38 6.11
C PRO A 181 -28.81 -45.56 6.56
N VAL A 182 -28.15 -46.00 7.64
CA VAL A 182 -26.88 -45.46 8.12
C VAL A 182 -25.76 -45.96 7.20
N VAL A 183 -24.99 -45.03 6.62
CA VAL A 183 -23.76 -45.35 5.87
C VAL A 183 -22.54 -45.08 6.78
N PRO A 184 -21.59 -46.03 6.91
CA PRO A 184 -20.39 -45.86 7.74
C PRO A 184 -19.43 -44.78 7.19
N LEU A 185 -18.63 -44.20 8.09
CA LEU A 185 -17.53 -43.30 7.77
C LEU A 185 -16.33 -44.11 7.24
N ASP A 186 -15.82 -43.74 6.08
CA ASP A 186 -14.54 -44.27 5.57
C ASP A 186 -13.37 -43.59 6.30
N GLU A 187 -12.41 -44.41 6.75
CA GLU A 187 -11.10 -43.98 7.27
C GLU A 187 -10.14 -43.69 6.10
N ASP A 188 -9.52 -42.51 6.11
CA ASP A 188 -8.11 -42.27 5.75
C ASP A 188 -7.67 -40.88 6.26
#